data_AF-A6MK85-F1
#
_entry.id   AF-A6MK85-F1
#
_cell.length_a   1.000
_cell.length_b   1.000
_cell.length_c   1.000
_cell.angle_alpha   90.00
_cell.angle_beta   90.00
_cell.angle_gamma   90.00
#
_symmetry.space_group_name_H-M   'P 1'
#
loop_
_entity.id
_entity.type
_entity.pdbx_description
1 polymer ?
#
loop_
_entity_poly.entity_id
_entity_poly.type
_entity_poly.pdbx_seq_one_letter_code
_entity_poly.pdbx_strand_id
1 'polypeptide(L)'
;KSIECSYTSADGQRHHSKLLVSGFWGVARHFNYVGDLMGSLAYCLACGGGHLLPYFYVVYMAILLTHRCLRDEHRCASKYGRDWERYTAAVPYRLLPGIF
;
A
#
# COMPACT_ATOMS: atom_id res chain seq x y z
N LYS A 1 -0.41 15.07 -9.79
CA LYS A 1 0.43 15.83 -8.83
C LYS A 1 1.42 14.86 -8.20
N SER A 2 2.68 15.26 -8.00
CA SER A 2 3.73 14.41 -7.43
C SER A 2 4.69 15.23 -6.58
N ILE A 3 5.41 14.57 -5.68
CA ILE A 3 6.50 15.12 -4.88
C ILE A 3 7.80 14.54 -5.45
N GLU A 4 8.71 15.39 -5.89
CA GLU A 4 10.06 14.97 -6.30
C GLU A 4 10.85 14.61 -5.04
N CYS A 5 11.52 13.47 -5.05
CA CYS A 5 12.34 12.99 -3.95
C CYS A 5 13.72 12.57 -4.43
N SER A 6 14.70 12.68 -3.54
CA SER A 6 16.05 12.17 -3.80
C SER A 6 16.49 11.28 -2.65
N TYR A 7 17.08 10.13 -2.98
CA TYR A 7 17.65 9.22 -1.98
C TYR A 7 19.01 8.72 -2.44
N THR A 8 19.84 8.32 -1.49
CA THR A 8 21.15 7.72 -1.76
C THR A 8 21.05 6.21 -1.63
N SER A 9 21.47 5.46 -2.65
CA SER A 9 21.55 3.99 -2.59
C SER A 9 22.67 3.55 -1.64
N ALA A 10 22.69 2.28 -1.26
CA ALA A 10 23.78 1.69 -0.47
C ALA A 10 25.16 1.88 -1.15
N ASP A 11 25.17 1.94 -2.48
CA ASP A 11 26.37 2.13 -3.31
C ASP A 11 26.83 3.61 -3.39
N GLY A 12 26.20 4.50 -2.62
CA GLY A 12 26.53 5.94 -2.58
C GLY A 12 25.96 6.77 -3.74
N GLN A 13 25.29 6.14 -4.71
CA GLN A 13 24.68 6.84 -5.85
C GLN A 13 23.40 7.58 -5.44
N ARG A 14 23.24 8.84 -5.86
CA ARG A 14 21.99 9.60 -5.67
C ARG A 14 21.02 9.29 -6.79
N HIS A 15 19.79 8.95 -6.40
CA HIS A 15 18.69 8.69 -7.31
C HIS A 15 17.58 9.72 -7.10
N HIS A 16 16.98 10.13 -8.21
CA HIS A 16 15.77 10.93 -8.22
C HIS A 16 14.56 10.03 -8.42
N SER A 17 13.48 10.31 -7.71
CA SER A 17 12.23 9.56 -7.76
C SER A 17 11.04 10.50 -7.58
N LYS A 18 9.85 10.01 -7.87
CA LYS A 18 8.61 10.78 -7.72
C LYS A 18 7.62 9.99 -6.87
N LEU A 19 7.07 10.64 -5.85
CA LEU A 19 5.97 10.11 -5.05
C LEU A 19 4.66 10.71 -5.59
N LEU A 20 3.78 9.86 -6.13
CA LEU A 20 2.55 10.31 -6.78
C LEU A 20 1.47 10.61 -5.74
N VAL A 21 0.95 11.83 -5.70
CA VAL A 21 -0.12 12.27 -4.78
C VAL A 21 -1.42 12.53 -5.55
N SER A 22 -1.70 11.73 -6.57
CA SER A 22 -2.89 11.87 -7.42
C SER A 22 -3.36 10.50 -7.94
N GLY A 23 -4.61 10.45 -8.42
CA GLY A 23 -5.26 9.20 -8.79
C GLY A 23 -5.40 8.30 -7.55
N PHE A 24 -5.26 6.99 -7.72
CA PHE A 24 -5.35 6.03 -6.61
C PHE A 24 -4.34 6.29 -5.49
N TRP A 25 -3.11 6.70 -5.85
CA TRP A 25 -2.07 7.06 -4.88
C TRP A 25 -2.31 8.39 -4.17
N GLY A 26 -3.27 9.19 -4.63
CA GLY A 26 -3.78 10.36 -3.91
C GLY A 26 -4.91 10.03 -2.93
N VAL A 27 -5.57 8.88 -3.09
CA VAL A 27 -6.65 8.41 -2.20
C VAL A 27 -6.07 7.68 -0.99
N ALA A 28 -5.17 6.73 -1.24
CA ALA A 28 -4.45 5.99 -0.20
C ALA A 28 -3.07 5.56 -0.71
N ARG A 29 -2.10 5.45 0.21
CA ARG A 29 -0.71 5.13 -0.13
C ARG A 29 -0.54 3.71 -0.68
N HIS A 30 -1.46 2.79 -0.40
CA HIS A 30 -1.47 1.43 -0.93
C HIS A 30 -2.84 1.03 -1.46
N PHE A 31 -3.48 1.92 -2.22
CA PHE A 31 -4.81 1.65 -2.79
C PHE A 31 -4.85 0.39 -3.66
N ASN A 32 -3.71 -0.01 -4.25
CA ASN A 32 -3.59 -1.26 -4.98
C ASN A 32 -3.90 -2.51 -4.12
N TYR A 33 -3.62 -2.47 -2.81
CA TYR A 33 -3.95 -3.58 -1.90
C TYR A 33 -5.46 -3.72 -1.67
N VAL A 34 -6.24 -2.65 -1.84
CA VAL A 34 -7.70 -2.74 -1.85
C VAL A 34 -8.17 -3.56 -3.05
N GLY A 35 -7.55 -3.33 -4.22
CA GLY A 35 -7.80 -4.14 -5.42
C GLY A 35 -7.48 -5.63 -5.22
N ASP A 36 -6.34 -5.92 -4.58
CA ASP A 36 -5.95 -7.31 -4.26
C ASP A 36 -6.97 -7.97 -3.30
N LEU A 37 -7.46 -7.25 -2.29
CA LEU A 37 -8.50 -7.75 -1.38
C LEU A 37 -9.84 -7.95 -2.07
N MET A 38 -10.25 -7.03 -2.96
CA MET A 38 -11.46 -7.16 -3.76
C MET A 38 -11.40 -8.39 -4.67
N GLY A 39 -10.26 -8.61 -5.35
CA GLY A 39 -10.05 -9.80 -6.17
C GLY A 39 -10.06 -11.08 -5.34
N SER A 40 -9.42 -11.05 -4.16
CA SER A 40 -9.41 -12.19 -3.24
C SER A 40 -10.81 -12.55 -2.74
N LEU A 41 -11.61 -11.54 -2.41
CA LEU A 41 -13.00 -11.72 -2.03
C LEU A 41 -13.84 -12.25 -3.19
N ALA A 42 -13.65 -11.73 -4.42
CA ALA A 42 -14.35 -12.21 -5.61
C ALA A 42 -14.10 -13.70 -5.87
N TYR A 43 -12.86 -14.17 -5.71
CA TYR A 43 -12.55 -15.61 -5.80
C TYR A 43 -13.26 -16.44 -4.73
N CYS A 44 -13.33 -15.95 -3.49
CA CYS A 44 -14.04 -16.66 -2.42
C CYS A 44 -15.55 -16.72 -2.70
N LEU A 45 -16.15 -15.61 -3.16
CA LEU A 45 -17.57 -15.53 -3.48
C LEU A 45 -17.96 -16.42 -4.65
N ALA A 46 -17.06 -16.63 -5.61
CA ALA A 46 -17.27 -17.57 -6.73
C ALA A 46 -17.47 -19.03 -6.25
N CYS A 47 -17.00 -19.39 -5.05
CA CYS A 47 -17.22 -20.70 -4.45
C CYS A 47 -18.61 -20.84 -3.76
N GLY A 48 -19.42 -19.78 -3.72
CA GLY A 48 -20.72 -19.77 -3.05
C GLY A 48 -20.65 -19.71 -1.52
N GLY A 49 -21.79 -19.94 -0.87
CA GLY A 49 -21.94 -19.88 0.60
C GLY A 49 -22.02 -21.23 1.32
N GLY A 50 -21.86 -22.35 0.60
CA GLY A 50 -22.05 -23.69 1.16
C GLY A 50 -20.93 -24.16 2.09
N HIS A 51 -19.73 -23.60 1.95
CA HIS A 51 -18.58 -23.92 2.80
C HIS A 51 -17.75 -22.67 3.11
N LEU A 52 -17.24 -22.59 4.34
CA LEU A 52 -16.40 -21.48 4.79
C LEU A 52 -14.93 -21.60 4.35
N LEU A 53 -14.49 -22.80 3.96
CA LEU A 53 -13.09 -23.10 3.65
C LEU A 53 -12.45 -22.13 2.61
N PRO A 54 -13.13 -21.75 1.51
CA PRO A 54 -12.57 -20.80 0.55
C PRO A 54 -12.28 -19.42 1.15
N TYR A 55 -13.09 -18.97 2.12
CA TYR A 55 -13.00 -17.63 2.72
C TYR A 55 -11.76 -17.47 3.63
N PHE A 56 -11.09 -18.55 4.01
CA PHE A 56 -9.78 -18.43 4.67
C PHE A 56 -8.74 -17.75 3.77
N TYR A 57 -8.91 -17.82 2.45
CA TYR A 57 -8.03 -17.13 1.52
C TYR A 57 -8.08 -15.60 1.66
N VAL A 58 -9.28 -15.01 1.70
CA VAL A 58 -9.41 -13.55 1.87
C VAL A 58 -8.91 -13.08 3.24
N VAL A 59 -9.10 -13.91 4.29
CA VAL A 59 -8.55 -13.64 5.63
C VAL A 59 -7.01 -13.66 5.60
N TYR A 60 -6.43 -14.69 4.99
CA TYR A 60 -4.98 -14.79 4.80
C TYR A 60 -4.43 -13.59 4.03
N MET A 61 -5.09 -13.19 2.94
CA MET A 61 -4.67 -12.03 2.13
C MET A 61 -4.75 -10.72 2.91
N ALA A 62 -5.77 -10.52 3.74
CA ALA A 62 -5.87 -9.35 4.62
C ALA A 62 -4.67 -9.25 5.59
N ILE A 63 -4.29 -10.36 6.23
CA ILE A 63 -3.14 -10.40 7.14
C ILE A 63 -1.84 -10.12 6.37
N LEU A 64 -1.64 -10.81 5.24
CA LEU A 64 -0.44 -10.68 4.41
C LEU A 64 -0.25 -9.24 3.93
N LEU A 65 -1.30 -8.61 3.41
CA LEU A 65 -1.25 -7.25 2.87
C LEU A 65 -1.08 -6.20 3.96
N THR A 66 -1.67 -6.42 5.14
CA THR A 66 -1.44 -5.54 6.30
C THR A 66 0.02 -5.57 6.72
N HIS A 67 0.61 -6.77 6.88
CA HIS A 67 2.02 -6.91 7.22
C HIS A 67 2.93 -6.31 6.12
N ARG A 68 2.58 -6.54 4.85
CA ARG A 68 3.29 -5.98 3.69
C ARG A 68 3.25 -4.46 3.71
N CYS A 69 2.10 -3.85 3.98
CA CYS A 69 1.94 -2.40 4.09
C CYS A 69 2.86 -1.81 5.16
N LEU A 70 2.85 -2.37 6.37
CA LEU A 70 3.70 -1.87 7.46
C LEU A 70 5.20 -1.94 7.12
N ARG A 71 5.62 -3.05 6.51
CA ARG A 71 7.02 -3.22 6.08
C ARG A 71 7.41 -2.24 4.98
N ASP A 72 6.51 -1.98 4.03
CA ASP A 72 6.75 -1.07 2.93
C ASP A 72 6.79 0.39 3.40
N GLU A 73 5.89 0.79 4.30
CA GLU A 73 5.92 2.10 4.96
C GLU A 73 7.23 2.33 5.70
N HIS A 74 7.72 1.34 6.45
CA HIS A 74 9.00 1.43 7.15
C HIS A 74 10.16 1.59 6.15
N ARG A 75 10.19 0.78 5.08
CA ARG A 75 11.21 0.87 4.04
C ARG A 75 11.21 2.22 3.34
N CYS A 76 10.03 2.74 2.97
CA CYS A 76 9.89 4.04 2.32
C CYS A 76 10.26 5.20 3.24
N ALA A 77 9.92 5.13 4.53
CA ALA A 77 10.33 6.12 5.52
C ALA A 77 11.86 6.16 5.65
N SER A 78 12.53 5.01 5.77
CA SER A 78 14.00 4.95 5.83
C SER A 78 14.66 5.43 4.52
N LYS A 79 14.03 5.17 3.37
CA LYS A 79 14.59 5.50 2.05
C LYS A 79 14.43 6.98 1.69
N TYR A 80 13.23 7.53 1.87
CA TYR A 80 12.87 8.87 1.39
C TYR A 80 12.86 9.93 2.49
N GLY A 81 12.92 9.55 3.77
CA GLY A 81 13.05 10.47 4.90
C GLY A 81 12.01 11.60 4.89
N ARG A 82 12.48 12.86 4.87
CA ARG A 82 11.62 14.05 4.88
C ARG A 82 10.65 14.12 3.69
N ASP A 83 11.01 13.59 2.53
CA ASP A 83 10.11 13.57 1.38
C ASP A 83 8.98 12.55 1.60
N TRP A 84 9.22 11.48 2.37
CA TRP A 84 8.18 10.57 2.82
C TRP A 84 7.21 11.24 3.81
N GLU A 85 7.73 12.04 4.76
CA GLU A 85 6.88 12.79 5.70
C GLU A 85 5.94 13.76 4.97
N ARG A 86 6.44 14.42 3.92
CA ARG A 86 5.61 15.28 3.05
C ARG A 86 4.55 14.46 2.30
N TYR A 87 4.90 13.26 1.86
CA TYR A 87 3.99 12.37 1.17
C TYR A 87 2.89 11.84 2.09
N THR A 88 3.23 11.38 3.30
CA THR A 88 2.24 10.90 4.27
C THR A 88 1.36 12.02 4.81
N ALA A 89 1.85 13.26 4.88
CA ALA A 89 1.02 14.42 5.18
C ALA A 89 0.02 14.74 4.06
N ALA A 90 0.43 14.56 2.79
CA ALA A 90 -0.45 14.78 1.64
C ALA A 90 -1.49 13.66 1.45
N VAL A 91 -1.12 12.42 1.77
CA VAL A 91 -1.96 11.22 1.61
C VAL A 91 -1.93 10.45 2.93
N PRO A 92 -2.79 10.78 3.91
CA PRO A 92 -2.69 10.26 5.28
C PRO A 92 -3.11 8.79 5.43
N TYR A 93 -3.96 8.29 4.54
CA TYR A 93 -4.50 6.93 4.59
C TYR A 93 -3.55 5.92 3.97
N ARG A 94 -3.39 4.77 4.63
CA ARG A 94 -2.54 3.67 4.15
C ARG A 94 -3.27 2.81 3.12
N LEU A 95 -4.51 2.42 3.41
CA LEU A 95 -5.24 1.40 2.64
C LEU A 95 -6.69 1.81 2.39
N LEU A 96 -7.45 2.12 3.45
CA LEU A 96 -8.86 2.50 3.38
C LEU A 96 -9.07 3.88 4.04
N PRO A 97 -9.50 4.91 3.26
CA PRO A 97 -9.80 6.22 3.81
C PRO A 97 -10.78 6.15 5.00
N GLY A 98 -10.38 6.71 6.13
CA GLY A 98 -11.19 6.78 7.36
C GLY A 98 -11.12 5.55 8.27
N ILE A 99 -10.42 4.49 7.89
CA ILE A 99 -10.21 3.29 8.73
C ILE A 99 -8.72 3.05 8.95
N PHE A 100 -7.93 3.07 7.88
CA PHE A 100 -6.52 2.70 7.89
C PHE A 100 -5.73 3.39 6.77
#